data_AF-A0AAU3RCU5-F1
#
_entry.id   AF-A0AAU3RCU5-F1
#
_cell.length_a   1.000
_cell.length_b   1.000
_cell.length_c   1.000
_cell.angle_alpha   90.00
_cell.angle_beta   90.00
_cell.angle_gamma   90.00
#
_symmetry.space_group_name_H-M   'P 1'
#
loop_
_entity.id
_entity.type
_entity.pdbx_description
1 polymer ?
#
loop_
_entity_poly.entity_id
_entity_poly.type
_entity_poly.pdbx_seq_one_letter_code
_entity_poly.pdbx_strand_id
1 'polypeptide(L)'
;MDQDAVDQDAVERDAVDQDGPLVRDVFPDLTAQLMRLLEAEGEHWLAVCAYDLRLLEECDCRNDFCQSFRTHRHPPGTPYGPGHRTVPLDPGNGFLNLDVVDGRIVYVELVDRPPLRRASPQPPGGAEAEHPDS
;
A
#
# COMPACT_ATOMS: atom_id res chain seq x y z
N MET A 1 6.67 -22.93 -32.44
CA MET A 1 5.43 -22.19 -32.21
C MET A 1 5.54 -21.66 -30.81
N ASP A 2 5.88 -20.39 -30.76
CA ASP A 2 6.49 -19.63 -29.68
C ASP A 2 5.58 -19.51 -28.45
N GLN A 3 6.17 -19.70 -27.28
CA GLN A 3 5.53 -19.58 -25.96
C GLN A 3 5.79 -18.21 -25.30
N ASP A 4 6.28 -17.22 -26.05
CA ASP A 4 6.71 -15.91 -25.54
C ASP A 4 5.70 -14.78 -25.78
N ALA A 5 4.40 -15.08 -25.75
CA ALA A 5 3.34 -14.08 -25.71
C ALA A 5 2.77 -13.97 -24.29
N VAL A 6 3.65 -13.88 -23.30
CA VAL A 6 3.26 -13.31 -22.00
C VAL A 6 3.05 -11.82 -22.27
N ASP A 7 1.82 -11.37 -22.03
CA ASP A 7 1.31 -10.05 -22.37
C ASP A 7 2.26 -8.93 -21.89
N GLN A 8 2.95 -8.28 -22.83
CA GLN A 8 3.94 -7.25 -22.54
C GLN A 8 3.30 -6.06 -21.79
N ASP A 9 2.00 -5.80 -21.98
CA ASP A 9 1.26 -4.79 -21.24
C ASP A 9 1.07 -5.17 -19.76
N ALA A 10 0.92 -6.46 -19.44
CA ALA A 10 0.84 -6.91 -18.05
C ALA A 10 2.18 -6.78 -17.32
N VAL A 11 3.29 -7.06 -18.03
CA VAL A 11 4.65 -6.92 -17.51
C VAL A 11 5.02 -5.44 -17.31
N GLU A 12 4.62 -4.54 -18.21
CA GLU A 12 4.82 -3.10 -18.06
C GLU A 12 3.95 -2.50 -16.94
N ARG A 13 2.70 -2.94 -16.79
CA ARG A 13 1.82 -2.48 -15.69
C ARG A 13 2.34 -2.93 -14.32
N ASP A 14 2.77 -4.19 -14.19
CA ASP A 14 3.37 -4.71 -12.95
C ASP A 14 4.72 -4.03 -12.62
N ALA A 15 5.51 -3.62 -13.62
CA ALA A 15 6.77 -2.88 -13.42
C ALA A 15 6.55 -1.42 -12.99
N VAL A 16 5.47 -0.79 -13.47
CA VAL A 16 5.15 0.63 -13.24
C VAL A 16 4.41 0.86 -11.92
N ASP A 17 3.69 -0.13 -11.41
CA ASP A 17 3.11 -0.10 -10.05
C ASP A 17 4.19 -0.26 -8.94
N GLN A 18 5.47 -0.43 -9.30
CA GLN A 18 6.60 -0.49 -8.35
C GLN A 18 7.22 0.88 -8.01
N ASP A 19 6.75 1.98 -8.61
CA ASP A 19 7.40 3.29 -8.53
C ASP A 19 7.22 4.03 -7.18
N GLY A 20 6.31 3.57 -6.31
CA GLY A 20 6.04 4.19 -5.00
C GLY A 20 6.95 3.67 -3.86
N PRO A 21 7.15 4.41 -2.76
CA PRO A 21 7.77 3.83 -1.56
C PRO A 21 6.88 2.73 -0.99
N LEU A 22 7.48 1.79 -0.27
CA LEU A 22 6.69 0.78 0.43
C LEU A 22 5.92 1.41 1.59
N VAL A 23 4.67 1.00 1.78
CA VAL A 23 3.83 1.44 2.89
C VAL A 23 4.49 1.09 4.22
N ARG A 24 5.24 -0.01 4.31
CA ARG A 24 5.98 -0.38 5.53
C ARG A 24 7.10 0.59 5.89
N ASP A 25 7.69 1.26 4.89
CA ASP A 25 8.77 2.20 5.10
C ASP A 25 8.22 3.58 5.46
N VAL A 26 7.06 3.95 4.93
CA VAL A 26 6.39 5.23 5.21
C VAL A 26 5.53 5.16 6.47
N PHE A 27 4.74 4.11 6.63
CA PHE A 27 3.73 3.88 7.65
C PHE A 27 3.86 2.47 8.26
N PRO A 28 4.92 2.20 9.04
CA PRO A 28 5.16 0.87 9.61
C PRO A 28 4.01 0.40 10.51
N ASP A 29 3.43 1.30 11.31
CA ASP A 29 2.31 0.97 12.20
C ASP A 29 1.05 0.56 11.43
N LEU A 30 0.78 1.22 10.30
CA LEU A 30 -0.35 0.87 9.43
C LEU A 30 -0.14 -0.51 8.81
N THR A 31 1.07 -0.79 8.31
CA THR A 31 1.39 -2.10 7.73
C THR A 31 1.20 -3.21 8.75
N ALA A 32 1.74 -3.03 9.96
CA ALA A 32 1.57 -4.00 11.04
C ALA A 32 0.10 -4.17 11.44
N GLN A 33 -0.70 -3.10 11.41
CA GLN A 33 -2.14 -3.19 11.65
C GLN A 33 -2.86 -3.97 10.53
N LEU A 34 -2.57 -3.68 9.26
CA LEU A 34 -3.16 -4.36 8.10
C LEU A 34 -2.91 -5.86 8.16
N MET A 35 -1.65 -6.27 8.36
CA MET A 35 -1.29 -7.69 8.45
C MET A 35 -2.07 -8.40 9.56
N ARG A 36 -2.10 -7.84 10.77
CA ARG A 36 -2.82 -8.44 11.90
C ARG A 36 -4.32 -8.54 11.65
N LEU A 37 -4.95 -7.50 11.10
CA LEU A 37 -6.38 -7.49 10.85
C LEU A 37 -6.75 -8.45 9.72
N LEU A 38 -5.96 -8.51 8.65
CA LEU A 38 -6.17 -9.46 7.57
C LEU A 38 -5.99 -10.91 8.03
N GLU A 39 -5.00 -11.19 8.89
CA GLU A 39 -4.87 -12.51 9.52
C GLU A 39 -6.09 -12.88 10.37
N ALA A 40 -6.61 -11.93 11.15
CA ALA A 40 -7.79 -12.14 11.99
C ALA A 40 -9.07 -12.40 11.16
N GLU A 41 -9.20 -11.75 10.01
CA GLU A 41 -10.30 -11.96 9.04
C GLU A 41 -10.12 -13.22 8.18
N GLY A 42 -9.01 -13.96 8.33
CA GLY A 42 -8.71 -15.16 7.53
C GLY A 42 -8.20 -14.87 6.12
N GLU A 43 -7.88 -13.61 5.81
CA GLU A 43 -7.36 -13.12 4.54
C GLU A 43 -5.83 -13.30 4.45
N HIS A 44 -5.35 -14.52 4.69
CA HIS A 44 -3.92 -14.81 4.85
C HIS A 44 -3.06 -14.39 3.65
N TRP A 45 -3.56 -14.59 2.43
CA TRP A 45 -2.84 -14.17 1.23
C TRP A 45 -2.72 -12.63 1.15
N LEU A 46 -3.80 -11.92 1.47
CA LEU A 46 -3.77 -10.46 1.50
C LEU A 46 -2.85 -9.95 2.62
N ALA A 47 -2.76 -10.63 3.76
CA ALA A 47 -1.82 -10.29 4.81
C ALA A 47 -0.35 -10.38 4.33
N VAL A 48 -0.02 -11.39 3.53
CA VAL A 48 1.30 -11.48 2.87
C VAL A 48 1.50 -10.32 1.89
N CYS A 49 0.53 -10.05 1.01
CA CYS A 49 0.60 -8.95 0.06
C CYS A 49 0.69 -7.56 0.75
N ALA A 50 0.06 -7.41 1.93
CA ALA A 50 0.05 -6.16 2.68
C ALA A 50 1.47 -5.68 3.05
N TYR A 51 2.41 -6.62 3.22
CA TYR A 51 3.78 -6.31 3.60
C TYR A 51 4.59 -5.58 2.51
N ASP A 52 4.23 -5.79 1.24
CA ASP A 52 4.91 -5.19 0.07
C ASP A 52 4.04 -4.16 -0.66
N LEU A 53 3.00 -3.61 -0.01
CA LEU A 53 2.18 -2.56 -0.61
C LEU A 53 3.01 -1.32 -0.93
N ARG A 54 2.73 -0.74 -2.10
CA ARG A 54 3.31 0.52 -2.57
C ARG A 54 2.33 1.64 -2.29
N LEU A 55 2.83 2.77 -1.82
CA LEU A 55 2.05 4.01 -1.78
C LEU A 55 2.25 4.72 -3.11
N LEU A 56 1.25 4.65 -3.98
CA LEU A 56 1.35 5.22 -5.32
C LEU A 56 0.79 6.65 -5.38
N GLU A 57 -0.42 6.85 -4.84
CA GLU A 57 -1.11 8.14 -4.89
C GLU A 57 -2.01 8.30 -3.67
N GLU A 58 -1.83 9.38 -2.91
CA GLU A 58 -2.74 9.76 -1.82
C GLU A 58 -4.05 10.32 -2.38
N CYS A 59 -5.16 10.08 -1.68
CA CYS A 59 -6.47 10.61 -2.06
C CYS A 59 -6.47 12.15 -2.06
N ASP A 60 -6.99 12.75 -3.13
CA ASP A 60 -6.97 14.20 -3.36
C ASP A 60 -8.29 14.90 -2.99
N CYS A 61 -9.20 14.23 -2.26
CA CYS A 61 -10.52 14.76 -1.92
C CYS A 61 -10.49 15.99 -0.98
N ARG A 62 -9.29 16.35 -0.47
CA ARG A 62 -9.01 17.51 0.41
C ARG A 62 -9.78 17.54 1.73
N ASN A 63 -10.34 16.41 2.13
CA ASN A 63 -10.99 16.26 3.43
C ASN A 63 -9.93 15.87 4.46
N ASP A 64 -9.91 16.56 5.60
CA ASP A 64 -8.95 16.35 6.69
C ASP A 64 -9.11 14.98 7.39
N PHE A 65 -10.29 14.38 7.29
CA PHE A 65 -10.59 13.05 7.80
C PHE A 65 -10.16 11.91 6.88
N CYS A 66 -9.79 12.19 5.62
CA CYS A 66 -9.42 11.16 4.63
C CYS A 66 -7.90 11.06 4.49
N GLN A 67 -7.37 9.84 4.66
CA GLN A 67 -5.95 9.53 4.53
C GLN A 67 -5.73 8.35 3.56
N SER A 68 -6.73 8.09 2.73
CA SER A 68 -6.78 6.94 1.82
C SER A 68 -5.74 7.06 0.71
N PHE A 69 -5.33 5.94 0.11
CA PHE A 69 -4.36 5.94 -0.98
C PHE A 69 -4.53 4.74 -1.92
N ARG A 70 -4.04 4.92 -3.14
CA ARG A 70 -3.95 3.89 -4.18
C ARG A 70 -2.62 3.16 -4.07
N THR A 71 -2.67 1.86 -4.35
CA THR A 71 -1.50 0.99 -4.46
C THR A 71 -1.21 0.59 -5.89
N HIS A 72 -2.15 0.84 -6.81
CA HIS A 72 -2.04 0.56 -8.25
C HIS A 72 -2.63 1.72 -9.06
N ARG A 73 -2.14 1.91 -10.30
CA ARG A 73 -2.71 2.90 -11.21
C ARG A 73 -4.12 2.50 -11.61
N HIS A 74 -5.06 3.43 -11.49
CA HIS A 74 -6.43 3.22 -11.93
C HIS A 74 -7.06 4.52 -12.46
N PRO A 75 -7.65 4.55 -13.68
CA PRO A 75 -8.19 5.78 -14.25
C PRO A 75 -9.27 6.43 -13.36
N PRO A 76 -9.18 7.74 -13.08
CA PRO A 76 -10.18 8.46 -12.31
C PRO A 76 -11.58 8.32 -12.90
N GLY A 77 -12.59 8.19 -12.03
CA GLY A 77 -14.00 8.12 -12.44
C GLY A 77 -14.45 6.81 -13.09
N THR A 78 -13.59 5.80 -13.15
CA THR A 78 -13.95 4.47 -13.68
C THR A 78 -14.10 3.45 -12.56
N PRO A 79 -15.02 2.46 -12.66
CA PRO A 79 -15.11 1.37 -11.70
C PRO A 79 -13.94 0.39 -11.90
N TYR A 80 -13.57 -0.35 -10.84
CA TYR A 80 -12.53 -1.39 -10.92
C TYR A 80 -12.93 -2.60 -11.79
N GLY A 81 -14.23 -2.86 -11.96
CA GLY A 81 -14.75 -3.92 -12.83
C GLY A 81 -14.93 -5.28 -12.13
N PRO A 82 -15.13 -6.37 -12.91
CA PRO A 82 -15.27 -7.72 -12.37
C PRO A 82 -14.07 -8.13 -11.50
N GLY A 83 -14.31 -8.96 -10.48
CA GLY A 83 -13.27 -9.37 -9.54
C GLY A 83 -13.00 -8.37 -8.41
N HIS A 84 -13.55 -7.15 -8.50
CA HIS A 84 -13.55 -6.19 -7.40
C HIS A 84 -14.40 -6.70 -6.22
N ARG A 85 -13.82 -6.63 -5.02
CA ARG A 85 -14.52 -6.75 -3.75
C ARG A 85 -13.92 -5.79 -2.74
N THR A 86 -14.71 -5.43 -1.74
CA THR A 86 -14.24 -4.67 -0.59
C THR A 86 -14.05 -5.60 0.60
N VAL A 87 -12.93 -5.46 1.28
CA VAL A 87 -12.61 -6.16 2.54
C VAL A 87 -12.67 -5.14 3.67
N PRO A 88 -13.77 -5.10 4.44
CA PRO A 88 -13.83 -4.26 5.63
C PRO A 88 -13.01 -4.89 6.76
N LEU A 89 -12.19 -4.09 7.42
CA LEU A 89 -11.44 -4.49 8.60
C LEU A 89 -11.95 -3.72 9.82
N ASP A 90 -11.86 -4.30 11.01
CA ASP A 90 -12.19 -3.63 12.27
C ASP A 90 -10.92 -3.09 12.97
N PRO A 91 -10.54 -1.82 12.76
CA PRO A 91 -9.40 -1.21 13.44
C PRO A 91 -9.72 -0.77 14.89
N GLY A 92 -10.96 -0.89 15.36
CA GLY A 92 -11.44 -0.34 16.63
C GLY A 92 -11.64 1.18 16.65
N ASN A 93 -11.24 1.92 15.61
CA ASN A 93 -11.53 3.33 15.41
C ASN A 93 -11.52 3.72 13.92
N GLY A 94 -12.45 4.59 13.51
CA GLY A 94 -12.60 5.01 12.12
C GLY A 94 -12.87 3.85 11.16
N PHE A 95 -12.69 4.10 9.87
CA PHE A 95 -12.86 3.13 8.81
C PHE A 95 -11.50 2.67 8.26
N LEU A 96 -11.42 1.37 7.99
CA LEU A 96 -10.31 0.73 7.28
C LEU A 96 -10.88 -0.32 6.33
N ASN A 97 -11.03 0.04 5.06
CA ASN A 97 -11.52 -0.86 4.02
C ASN A 97 -10.45 -1.03 2.93
N LEU A 98 -10.34 -2.23 2.39
CA LEU A 98 -9.45 -2.52 1.26
C LEU A 98 -10.28 -2.83 0.02
N ASP A 99 -10.02 -2.13 -1.08
CA ASP A 99 -10.50 -2.60 -2.37
C ASP A 99 -9.51 -3.61 -2.92
N VAL A 100 -10.03 -4.78 -3.30
CA VAL A 100 -9.27 -5.90 -3.82
C VAL A 100 -9.80 -6.25 -5.20
N VAL A 101 -8.89 -6.38 -6.18
CA VAL A 101 -9.21 -6.86 -7.53
C VAL A 101 -8.34 -8.08 -7.79
N ASP A 102 -8.96 -9.22 -8.07
CA ASP A 102 -8.29 -10.49 -8.37
C ASP A 102 -7.19 -10.87 -7.36
N GLY A 103 -7.46 -10.61 -6.08
CA GLY A 103 -6.55 -10.93 -4.97
C GLY A 103 -5.43 -9.91 -4.72
N ARG A 104 -5.45 -8.76 -5.41
CA ARG A 104 -4.52 -7.63 -5.20
C ARG A 104 -5.25 -6.48 -4.50
N ILE A 105 -4.67 -5.95 -3.42
CA ILE A 105 -5.18 -4.73 -2.79
C ILE A 105 -4.83 -3.56 -3.70
N VAL A 106 -5.82 -2.85 -4.25
CA VAL A 106 -5.67 -1.73 -5.20
C VAL A 106 -5.90 -0.37 -4.55
N TYR A 107 -6.63 -0.33 -3.43
CA TYR A 107 -6.92 0.88 -2.67
C TYR A 107 -7.03 0.57 -1.18
N VAL A 108 -6.55 1.51 -0.36
CA VAL A 108 -6.65 1.47 1.10
C VAL A 108 -7.45 2.69 1.54
N GLU A 109 -8.67 2.46 2.02
CA GLU A 109 -9.53 3.49 2.58
C GLU A 109 -9.24 3.70 4.07
N LEU A 110 -8.99 4.96 4.45
CA LEU A 110 -8.66 5.38 5.80
C LEU A 110 -9.43 6.66 6.11
N VAL A 111 -10.51 6.54 6.88
CA VAL A 111 -11.45 7.65 7.17
C VAL A 111 -11.74 7.75 8.67
N ASP A 112 -11.90 8.96 9.19
CA ASP A 112 -12.31 9.25 10.58
C ASP A 112 -11.43 8.61 11.66
N ARG A 113 -10.11 8.62 11.44
CA ARG A 113 -9.10 8.06 12.34
C ARG A 113 -7.96 9.03 12.59
N PRO A 114 -7.19 8.88 13.69
CA PRO A 114 -6.03 9.73 13.95
C PRO A 114 -5.06 9.80 12.76
N PRO A 115 -4.34 10.92 12.58
CA PRO A 115 -3.36 11.04 11.52
C PRO A 115 -2.30 9.92 11.56
N LEU A 116 -2.01 9.34 10.40
CA LEU A 116 -0.95 8.36 10.25
C LEU A 116 0.40 8.97 10.63
N ARG A 117 1.20 8.20 11.37
CA ARG A 117 2.56 8.58 11.71
C ARG A 117 3.49 8.12 10.60
N ARG A 118 4.06 9.09 9.88
CA ARG A 118 5.16 8.81 8.95
C ARG A 118 6.42 8.46 9.73
N ALA A 119 7.17 7.47 9.27
CA ALA A 119 8.53 7.26 9.73
C ALA A 119 9.35 8.52 9.42
N SER A 120 10.15 8.99 10.39
CA SER A 120 11.12 10.05 10.13
C SER A 120 12.12 9.56 9.08
N PRO A 121 12.52 10.40 8.11
CA PRO A 121 13.59 10.03 7.19
C PRO A 121 14.84 9.72 8.02
N GLN A 122 15.26 8.46 8.02
CA GLN A 122 16.59 8.10 8.51
C GLN A 122 17.60 8.74 7.55
N PRO A 123 18.60 9.49 8.01
CA PRO A 123 19.73 9.80 7.16
C PRO A 123 20.34 8.48 6.67
N PRO A 124 20.81 8.37 5.42
CA PRO A 124 21.50 7.16 4.97
C PRO A 124 22.67 6.90 5.92
N GLY A 125 22.62 5.76 6.61
CA GLY A 125 23.61 5.40 7.62
C GLY A 125 24.99 5.17 7.01
N GLY A 126 26.00 5.84 7.58
CA GLY A 126 27.37 5.37 7.59
C GLY A 126 28.34 6.02 6.60
N ALA A 127 28.97 7.12 7.01
CA ALA A 127 30.41 7.24 6.87
C ALA A 127 30.96 7.49 8.28
N GLU A 128 31.66 6.50 8.83
CA GLU A 128 32.50 6.66 10.02
C GLU A 128 33.38 7.90 9.82
N ALA A 129 33.20 8.92 10.65
CA ALA A 129 34.23 9.91 10.83
C ALA A 129 35.31 9.25 11.68
N GLU A 130 36.38 8.81 11.01
CA GLU A 130 37.66 8.56 11.63
C GLU A 130 37.99 9.71 12.58
N HIS A 131 38.25 9.37 13.85
CA HIS A 131 38.89 10.29 14.78
C HIS A 131 40.33 10.53 14.30
N PRO A 132 40.78 11.77 14.08
CA PRO A 132 42.19 12.04 14.17
C PRO A 132 42.55 12.30 15.63
N ASP A 133 43.40 11.40 16.13
CA ASP A 133 44.32 11.61 17.25
C ASP A 133 45.18 12.86 16.98
N SER A 134 45.07 13.88 17.84
CA SER A 134 46.14 14.79 18.31
C SER A 134 45.61 15.90 19.21
#